data_AF-M2YK09-F1
#
_entry.id   AF-M2YK09-F1
#
_cell.length_a   1.000
_cell.length_b   1.000
_cell.length_c   1.000
_cell.angle_alpha   90.00
_cell.angle_beta   90.00
_cell.angle_gamma   90.00
#
_symmetry.space_group_name_H-M   'P 1'
#
loop_
_entity.id
_entity.type
_entity.pdbx_description
1 polymer ?
#
loop_
_entity_poly.entity_id
_entity_poly.type
_entity_poly.pdbx_seq_one_letter_code
_entity_poly.pdbx_strand_id
1 'polypeptide(L)'
;MPTHTNPTLPREHLLDLTYARPNITNHTLDEHSLDQKCPLDIGSHRVKPVFDLGWLERLPYELVAEILAELDLRSLFDFCAVNQRAMQAADGVPQFKQILKHNTTALRAMLAIQVGSYTSCTDLLRTLKTANCEHCGDFAGYIYLLHCTRVCFLCFTEEMRYLPLTAPQLYRDFGISKISLPGLPFMKSLPGRYSPNGTMCPKSLTLYDRDSAKKAGIAAHGSQAVMEQFVTGNFSRKMDEFENRERKYINGPPAPKPRRPISALEEHDGRSSNPRRFMSIVNAPVQLLQASVDQDSDSHFRLLLNKKHIKYITIAAGVYEDDDMCFAPSLSSILPPFPTGDWNDGYIAKNEESGQPYFRSAGRTAFPRVRSVWHSNTFDYLDLTMRTKLRTNLYEVRTSGSSDTMVAKFARFDWEIGYLDNECAAYRWIEDTGVGPRFLGNIAEEGRAIGFVLEHLPDAHHATPADYAACKEALSKLHHMGIAHGDINKYNFLVVNGKATLIDFDCARKTTDK
;
A
#
# COMPACT_ATOMS: atom_id res chain seq x y z
N MET A 1 37.24 -33.84 -6.39
CA MET A 1 36.74 -34.69 -7.49
C MET A 1 35.87 -35.79 -6.88
N PRO A 2 34.79 -36.29 -7.51
CA PRO A 2 33.98 -35.75 -8.61
C PRO A 2 32.44 -35.77 -8.37
N THR A 3 31.78 -34.82 -9.05
CA THR A 3 30.45 -34.77 -9.71
C THR A 3 29.32 -35.76 -9.37
N HIS A 4 28.08 -35.25 -9.28
CA HIS A 4 26.93 -35.78 -10.05
C HIS A 4 25.84 -34.71 -10.27
N THR A 5 25.14 -34.87 -11.39
CA THR A 5 24.51 -33.88 -12.26
C THR A 5 23.00 -33.74 -12.08
N ASN A 6 22.49 -32.51 -12.35
CA ASN A 6 21.08 -32.16 -12.53
C ASN A 6 20.36 -32.97 -13.63
N PRO A 7 19.06 -33.26 -13.46
CA PRO A 7 18.09 -33.25 -14.56
C PRO A 7 17.38 -31.89 -14.61
N THR A 8 17.66 -31.14 -15.67
CA THR A 8 16.90 -29.96 -16.10
C THR A 8 15.49 -30.36 -16.56
N LEU A 9 14.48 -29.83 -15.89
CA LEU A 9 13.13 -29.68 -16.45
C LEU A 9 13.03 -28.36 -17.23
N PRO A 10 12.26 -28.29 -18.33
CA PRO A 10 12.27 -27.17 -19.27
C PRO A 10 11.77 -25.86 -18.65
N ARG A 11 12.43 -24.77 -19.03
CA ARG A 11 12.32 -23.41 -18.48
C ARG A 11 11.06 -22.65 -18.93
N GLU A 12 10.13 -23.31 -19.58
CA GLU A 12 9.12 -22.68 -20.46
C GLU A 12 7.65 -22.89 -20.04
N HIS A 13 7.37 -23.51 -18.90
CA HIS A 13 6.00 -23.64 -18.36
C HIS A 13 5.83 -23.19 -16.90
N LEU A 14 6.80 -22.45 -16.36
CA LEU A 14 6.75 -21.87 -15.01
C LEU A 14 6.34 -20.38 -15.01
N LEU A 15 5.80 -19.88 -16.14
CA LEU A 15 5.51 -18.46 -16.37
C LEU A 15 4.09 -18.02 -15.98
N ASP A 16 3.16 -18.93 -15.71
CA ASP A 16 1.73 -18.57 -15.73
C ASP A 16 1.00 -18.62 -14.39
N LEU A 17 1.65 -18.91 -13.26
CA LEU A 17 0.91 -19.15 -11.99
C LEU A 17 1.52 -18.47 -10.76
N THR A 18 1.91 -17.20 -10.91
CA THR A 18 2.04 -16.26 -9.77
C THR A 18 1.41 -14.95 -10.23
N TYR A 19 0.79 -14.14 -9.35
CA TYR A 19 1.07 -12.72 -9.51
C TYR A 19 2.54 -12.63 -9.15
N ALA A 20 3.37 -12.74 -10.18
CA ALA A 20 4.75 -12.41 -10.05
C ALA A 20 4.73 -10.94 -9.57
N ARG A 21 5.03 -10.70 -8.28
CA ARG A 21 6.34 -10.09 -8.15
C ARG A 21 7.26 -11.16 -8.71
N PRO A 22 7.82 -10.97 -9.90
CA PRO A 22 8.99 -11.73 -10.23
C PRO A 22 9.96 -11.63 -9.05
N ASN A 23 10.95 -12.51 -8.97
CA ASN A 23 12.10 -12.30 -8.09
C ASN A 23 12.86 -11.05 -8.60
N ILE A 24 12.20 -9.92 -8.45
CA ILE A 24 12.48 -8.58 -8.89
C ILE A 24 12.35 -7.84 -7.57
N THR A 25 13.51 -7.73 -6.95
CA THR A 25 13.93 -6.47 -6.38
C THR A 25 13.22 -5.34 -7.11
N ASN A 26 12.26 -4.68 -6.46
CA ASN A 26 11.63 -3.49 -7.04
C ASN A 26 12.67 -2.38 -7.21
N HIS A 27 13.87 -2.60 -6.66
CA HIS A 27 14.97 -1.68 -6.68
C HIS A 27 14.47 -0.34 -6.15
N THR A 28 13.75 -0.41 -5.03
CA THR A 28 13.35 0.73 -4.23
C THR A 28 14.55 1.25 -3.47
N LEU A 29 14.46 2.48 -2.97
CA LEU A 29 15.60 3.20 -2.41
C LEU A 29 16.27 2.47 -1.23
N ASP A 30 15.49 1.71 -0.46
CA ASP A 30 15.96 0.90 0.67
C ASP A 30 16.83 -0.31 0.27
N GLU A 31 16.83 -0.72 -1.00
CA GLU A 31 17.67 -1.81 -1.52
C GLU A 31 19.09 -1.35 -1.91
N HIS A 32 19.48 -0.11 -1.60
CA HIS A 32 20.74 0.50 -2.03
C HIS A 32 21.85 0.59 -0.98
N SER A 33 21.84 -0.29 0.04
CA SER A 33 22.82 -0.30 1.14
C SER A 33 22.98 1.08 1.79
N LEU A 34 21.84 1.64 2.20
CA LEU A 34 21.76 2.99 2.75
C LEU A 34 22.59 3.17 4.03
N ASP A 35 22.80 2.10 4.78
CA ASP A 35 23.70 2.03 5.93
C ASP A 35 25.15 2.40 5.58
N GLN A 36 25.63 2.02 4.40
CA GLN A 36 26.97 2.36 3.92
C GLN A 36 27.03 3.75 3.28
N LYS A 37 25.97 4.15 2.56
CA LYS A 37 25.92 5.42 1.82
C LYS A 37 25.57 6.62 2.69
N CYS A 38 24.84 6.39 3.78
CA CYS A 38 24.43 7.38 4.76
C CYS A 38 24.60 6.78 6.16
N PRO A 39 25.86 6.64 6.63
CA PRO A 39 26.12 6.25 8.00
C PRO A 39 25.56 7.35 8.92
N LEU A 40 24.86 6.93 9.97
CA LEU A 40 24.36 7.84 11.00
C LEU A 40 25.16 7.58 12.27
N ASP A 41 25.81 8.60 12.81
CA ASP A 41 26.65 8.51 14.03
C ASP A 41 25.81 8.47 15.33
N ILE A 42 24.69 7.75 15.26
CA ILE A 42 23.65 7.70 16.29
C ILE A 42 24.04 6.68 17.35
N GLY A 43 23.94 7.07 18.62
CA GLY A 43 24.27 6.20 19.74
C GLY A 43 25.77 6.08 20.05
N SER A 44 26.64 6.89 19.43
CA SER A 44 28.07 6.94 19.74
C SER A 44 28.37 7.70 21.05
N HIS A 45 27.71 7.31 22.15
CA HIS A 45 27.75 7.97 23.47
C HIS A 45 29.05 7.73 24.26
N ARG A 46 30.20 7.66 23.60
CA ARG A 46 31.44 7.26 24.27
C ARG A 46 32.10 8.38 25.07
N VAL A 47 31.58 9.62 24.99
CA VAL A 47 32.22 10.80 25.59
C VAL A 47 31.20 11.63 26.36
N LYS A 48 31.53 11.99 27.60
CA LYS A 48 30.74 12.90 28.44
C LYS A 48 30.74 14.30 27.80
N PRO A 49 29.59 15.00 27.71
CA PRO A 49 29.56 16.35 27.16
C PRO A 49 30.46 17.30 27.96
N VAL A 50 31.27 18.08 27.23
CA VAL A 50 32.15 19.11 27.80
C VAL A 50 31.47 20.49 27.83
N PHE A 51 30.53 20.71 26.91
CA PHE A 51 29.79 21.95 26.74
C PHE A 51 28.27 21.69 26.82
N ASP A 52 27.51 22.68 27.28
CA ASP A 52 26.04 22.66 27.34
C ASP A 52 25.40 23.17 26.02
N LEU A 53 24.08 23.41 26.01
CA LEU A 53 23.38 24.01 24.87
C LEU A 53 23.34 25.55 24.91
N GLY A 54 24.11 26.18 25.80
CA GLY A 54 24.09 27.63 26.01
C GLY A 54 22.70 28.14 26.38
N TRP A 55 22.15 29.06 25.59
CA TRP A 55 20.84 29.67 25.87
C TRP A 55 19.68 28.70 25.77
N LEU A 56 19.78 27.62 24.99
CA LEU A 56 18.73 26.60 24.89
C LEU A 56 18.59 25.80 26.19
N GLU A 57 19.66 25.70 27.00
CA GLU A 57 19.61 25.02 28.31
C GLU A 57 18.74 25.77 29.34
N ARG A 58 18.34 27.01 29.04
CA ARG A 58 17.41 27.79 29.89
C ARG A 58 15.95 27.39 29.71
N LEU A 59 15.62 26.67 28.63
CA LEU A 59 14.28 26.21 28.37
C LEU A 59 14.03 24.89 29.14
N PRO A 60 12.80 24.65 29.63
CA PRO A 60 12.38 23.33 30.06
C PRO A 60 12.63 22.29 28.96
N TYR A 61 13.00 21.08 29.39
CA TYR A 61 13.36 20.00 28.47
C TYR A 61 12.23 19.66 27.51
N GLU A 62 10.98 19.75 27.97
CA GLU A 62 9.77 19.48 27.18
C GLU A 62 9.68 20.43 25.99
N LEU A 63 9.94 21.73 26.20
CA LEU A 63 9.93 22.72 25.12
C LEU A 63 11.08 22.49 24.13
N VAL A 64 12.26 22.12 24.63
CA VAL A 64 13.38 21.75 23.76
C VAL A 64 13.00 20.53 22.93
N ALA A 65 12.39 19.52 23.52
CA ALA A 65 11.97 18.31 22.82
C ALA A 65 10.90 18.58 21.75
N GLU A 66 9.91 19.43 22.04
CA GLU A 66 8.89 19.85 21.07
C GLU A 66 9.52 20.63 19.90
N ILE A 67 10.40 21.58 20.19
CA ILE A 67 11.12 22.34 19.15
C ILE A 67 11.90 21.38 18.26
N LEU A 68 12.69 20.48 18.85
CA LEU A 68 13.51 19.52 18.11
C LEU A 68 12.66 18.50 17.31
N ALA A 69 11.48 18.13 17.80
CA ALA A 69 10.57 17.22 17.08
C ALA A 69 9.98 17.83 15.81
N GLU A 70 9.76 19.16 15.83
CA GLU A 70 9.20 19.94 14.71
C GLU A 70 10.29 20.48 13.74
N LEU A 71 11.57 20.47 14.13
CA LEU A 71 12.65 20.72 13.18
C LEU A 71 12.61 19.71 12.03
N ASP A 72 12.91 20.19 10.83
CA ASP A 72 13.16 19.29 9.71
C ASP A 72 14.35 18.38 10.02
N LEU A 73 14.29 17.15 9.51
CA LEU A 73 15.30 16.12 9.79
C LEU A 73 16.71 16.58 9.39
N ARG A 74 16.88 17.47 8.41
CA ARG A 74 18.22 17.98 8.08
C ARG A 74 18.73 18.89 9.19
N SER A 75 17.93 19.87 9.60
CA SER A 75 18.26 20.81 10.69
C SER A 75 18.48 20.08 12.02
N LEU A 76 17.70 19.04 12.31
CA LEU A 76 17.88 18.22 13.51
C LEU A 76 19.25 17.53 13.52
N PHE A 77 19.69 16.96 12.40
CA PHE A 77 21.01 16.33 12.32
C PHE A 77 22.16 17.34 12.34
N ASP A 78 21.99 18.51 11.73
CA ASP A 78 22.95 19.60 11.82
C ASP A 78 23.06 20.10 13.28
N PHE A 79 21.94 20.13 14.04
CA PHE A 79 21.94 20.40 15.48
C PHE A 79 22.70 19.33 16.27
N CYS A 80 22.44 18.04 16.00
CA CYS A 80 23.17 16.92 16.63
C CYS A 80 24.69 17.01 16.43
N ALA A 81 25.14 17.60 15.32
CA ALA A 81 26.56 17.77 14.99
C ALA A 81 27.25 18.94 15.72
N VAL A 82 26.49 19.83 16.39
CA VAL A 82 27.05 21.01 17.07
C VAL A 82 27.95 20.60 18.25
N ASN A 83 27.45 19.74 19.14
CA ASN A 83 28.21 19.18 20.26
C ASN A 83 27.54 17.92 20.83
N GLN A 84 28.21 17.23 21.76
CA GLN A 84 27.70 16.00 22.38
C GLN A 84 26.41 16.21 23.19
N ARG A 85 26.20 17.41 23.78
CA ARG A 85 24.97 17.72 24.50
C ARG A 85 23.78 17.87 23.55
N ALA A 86 23.98 18.44 22.37
CA ALA A 86 22.96 18.56 21.33
C ALA A 86 22.51 17.19 20.81
N MET A 87 23.46 16.28 20.56
CA MET A 87 23.16 14.88 20.26
C MET A 87 22.31 14.23 21.37
N GLN A 88 22.72 14.39 22.64
CA GLN A 88 21.96 13.84 23.77
C GLN A 88 20.54 14.42 23.89
N ALA A 89 20.38 15.72 23.62
CA ALA A 89 19.07 16.35 23.65
C ALA A 89 18.15 15.79 22.55
N ALA A 90 18.67 15.63 21.33
CA ALA A 90 17.96 15.02 20.22
C ALA A 90 17.61 13.55 20.49
N ASP A 91 18.53 12.76 21.01
CA ASP A 91 18.29 11.34 21.38
C ASP A 91 17.22 11.18 22.47
N GLY A 92 17.02 12.22 23.29
CA GLY A 92 15.94 12.28 24.26
C GLY A 92 14.56 12.49 23.63
N VAL A 93 14.47 13.09 22.43
CA VAL A 93 13.19 13.41 21.77
C VAL A 93 12.41 12.11 21.51
N PRO A 94 11.19 11.95 22.05
CA PRO A 94 10.43 10.71 21.94
C PRO A 94 10.19 10.25 20.50
N GLN A 95 9.86 11.20 19.61
CA GLN A 95 9.58 10.94 18.20
C GLN A 95 10.84 10.44 17.48
N PHE A 96 11.96 11.13 17.68
CA PHE A 96 13.23 10.76 17.10
C PHE A 96 13.67 9.37 17.59
N LYS A 97 13.59 9.13 18.90
CA LYS A 97 13.90 7.84 19.51
C LYS A 97 13.04 6.70 18.94
N GLN A 98 11.73 6.93 18.74
CA GLN A 98 10.84 5.95 18.12
C GLN A 98 11.23 5.66 16.67
N ILE A 99 11.53 6.68 15.86
CA ILE A 99 11.97 6.51 14.47
C ILE A 99 13.26 5.69 14.41
N LEU A 100 14.25 6.01 15.25
CA LEU A 100 15.52 5.31 15.28
C LEU A 100 15.37 3.84 15.65
N LYS A 101 14.51 3.55 16.63
CA LYS A 101 14.21 2.20 17.08
C LYS A 101 13.48 1.37 16.02
N HIS A 102 12.55 1.98 15.27
CA HIS A 102 11.56 1.23 14.50
C HIS A 102 11.75 1.29 12.98
N ASN A 103 12.30 2.37 12.43
CA ASN A 103 12.54 2.50 10.99
C ASN A 103 13.67 3.48 10.67
N THR A 104 14.90 3.10 11.01
CA THR A 104 16.11 3.86 10.65
C THR A 104 16.36 3.88 9.13
N THR A 105 15.79 2.94 8.38
CA THR A 105 15.94 2.86 6.92
C THR A 105 15.27 4.02 6.21
N ALA A 106 14.02 4.35 6.56
CA ALA A 106 13.32 5.52 6.01
C ALA A 106 14.09 6.81 6.32
N LEU A 107 14.58 6.95 7.56
CA LEU A 107 15.38 8.11 7.97
C LEU A 107 16.66 8.25 7.13
N ARG A 108 17.44 7.18 6.98
CA ARG A 108 18.65 7.16 6.11
C ARG A 108 18.30 7.51 4.67
N ALA A 109 17.21 6.94 4.16
CA ALA A 109 16.75 7.20 2.80
C ALA A 109 16.45 8.68 2.59
N MET A 110 15.73 9.32 3.51
CA MET A 110 15.36 10.74 3.42
C MET A 110 16.58 11.67 3.43
N LEU A 111 17.57 11.38 4.29
CA LEU A 111 18.82 12.13 4.34
C LEU A 111 19.66 11.90 3.07
N ALA A 112 19.74 10.66 2.59
CA ALA A 112 20.53 10.30 1.42
C ALA A 112 20.02 10.98 0.14
N ILE A 113 18.70 11.12 -0.03
CA ILE A 113 18.11 11.81 -1.19
C ILE A 113 17.82 13.30 -0.95
N GLN A 114 18.23 13.84 0.20
CA GLN A 114 18.11 15.26 0.57
C GLN A 114 16.67 15.77 0.77
N VAL A 115 15.70 14.88 1.04
CA VAL A 115 14.31 15.29 1.35
C VAL A 115 14.08 15.53 2.85
N GLY A 116 15.08 15.23 3.69
CA GLY A 116 15.01 15.51 5.13
C GLY A 116 14.77 16.99 5.48
N SER A 117 15.06 17.92 4.56
CA SER A 117 14.79 19.36 4.74
C SER A 117 13.31 19.75 4.66
N TYR A 118 12.42 18.81 4.33
CA TYR A 118 10.99 19.06 4.14
C TYR A 118 10.10 18.21 5.05
N THR A 119 10.68 17.52 6.02
CA THR A 119 9.96 16.56 6.86
C THR A 119 10.53 16.62 8.26
N SER A 120 9.66 16.71 9.27
CA SER A 120 10.06 16.65 10.68
C SER A 120 10.03 15.22 11.25
N CYS A 121 10.49 15.06 12.51
CA CYS A 121 10.29 13.79 13.21
C CYS A 121 8.81 13.49 13.42
N THR A 122 8.01 14.51 13.72
CA THR A 122 6.57 14.38 13.88
C THR A 122 5.91 13.89 12.58
N ASP A 123 6.30 14.45 11.43
CA ASP A 123 5.79 14.03 10.12
C ASP A 123 6.12 12.58 9.81
N LEU A 124 7.41 12.21 9.90
CA LEU A 124 7.85 10.86 9.59
C LEU A 124 7.21 9.84 10.53
N LEU A 125 7.13 10.15 11.83
CA LEU A 125 6.48 9.27 12.78
C LEU A 125 4.98 9.11 12.44
N ARG A 126 4.24 10.20 12.15
CA ARG A 126 2.83 10.14 11.74
C ARG A 126 2.61 9.36 10.44
N THR A 127 3.57 9.40 9.53
CA THR A 127 3.50 8.64 8.28
C THR A 127 3.79 7.18 8.49
N LEU A 128 4.78 6.86 9.33
CA LEU A 128 4.98 5.50 9.84
C LEU A 128 3.65 5.05 10.45
N LYS A 129 3.14 5.81 11.44
CA LYS A 129 1.74 6.09 11.92
C LYS A 129 0.51 5.67 11.09
N THR A 130 0.62 5.60 9.78
CA THR A 130 -0.54 5.49 8.91
C THR A 130 -0.54 4.13 8.22
N ALA A 131 -1.65 3.39 8.25
CA ALA A 131 -1.75 2.09 7.57
C ALA A 131 -2.20 2.23 6.11
N ASN A 132 -2.99 3.26 5.83
CA ASN A 132 -3.69 3.45 4.57
C ASN A 132 -2.88 4.28 3.58
N CYS A 133 -3.11 4.02 2.29
CA CYS A 133 -2.65 4.82 1.18
C CYS A 133 -3.37 6.16 1.21
N GLU A 134 -2.61 7.24 1.15
CA GLU A 134 -3.16 8.60 1.13
C GLU A 134 -4.10 8.82 -0.06
N HIS A 135 -3.87 8.13 -1.18
CA HIS A 135 -4.65 8.32 -2.40
C HIS A 135 -5.93 7.48 -2.44
N CYS A 136 -5.84 6.15 -2.22
CA CYS A 136 -6.98 5.24 -2.41
C CYS A 136 -7.59 4.71 -1.11
N GLY A 137 -6.97 4.94 0.05
CA GLY A 137 -7.43 4.39 1.33
C GLY A 137 -7.10 2.90 1.55
N ASP A 138 -6.61 2.17 0.54
CA ASP A 138 -6.16 0.77 0.69
C ASP A 138 -4.95 0.68 1.60
N PHE A 139 -4.57 -0.53 2.03
CA PHE A 139 -3.31 -0.71 2.73
C PHE A 139 -2.11 -0.24 1.89
N ALA A 140 -1.27 0.61 2.49
CA ALA A 140 -0.04 1.09 1.87
C ALA A 140 1.14 0.20 2.24
N GLY A 141 1.81 -0.41 1.27
CA GLY A 141 3.06 -1.13 1.50
C GLY A 141 4.30 -0.23 1.57
N TYR A 142 4.17 1.05 1.19
CA TYR A 142 5.30 1.93 0.91
C TYR A 142 5.17 3.31 1.52
N ILE A 143 6.28 4.05 1.52
CA ILE A 143 6.33 5.47 1.84
C ILE A 143 6.91 6.21 0.63
N TYR A 144 6.20 7.23 0.15
CA TYR A 144 6.69 8.19 -0.82
C TYR A 144 7.38 9.34 -0.09
N LEU A 145 8.71 9.34 -0.13
CA LEU A 145 9.53 10.20 0.73
C LEU A 145 9.52 11.69 0.35
N LEU A 146 9.20 12.03 -0.91
CA LEU A 146 9.13 13.43 -1.37
C LEU A 146 7.99 14.22 -0.74
N HIS A 147 6.88 13.54 -0.40
CA HIS A 147 5.76 14.13 0.33
C HIS A 147 5.60 13.54 1.75
N CYS A 148 6.49 12.61 2.12
CA CYS A 148 6.41 11.79 3.34
C CYS A 148 5.01 11.23 3.58
N THR A 149 4.46 10.47 2.62
CA THR A 149 3.12 9.88 2.75
C THR A 149 3.09 8.40 2.43
N ARG A 150 2.06 7.71 2.95
CA ARG A 150 1.83 6.30 2.72
C ARG A 150 1.20 6.07 1.37
N VAL A 151 1.71 5.11 0.63
CA VAL A 151 1.22 4.80 -0.72
C VAL A 151 1.23 3.29 -1.00
N CYS A 152 0.23 2.79 -1.73
CA CYS A 152 0.22 1.41 -2.22
C CYS A 152 1.01 1.30 -3.53
N PHE A 153 1.38 0.07 -3.93
CA PHE A 153 2.17 -0.14 -5.14
C PHE A 153 1.51 0.47 -6.38
N LEU A 154 0.21 0.17 -6.55
CA LEU A 154 -0.56 0.60 -7.70
C LEU A 154 -0.59 2.13 -7.82
N CYS A 155 -0.90 2.82 -6.72
CA CYS A 155 -0.98 4.28 -6.75
C CYS A 155 0.35 4.92 -7.13
N PHE A 156 1.48 4.50 -6.54
CA PHE A 156 2.75 5.16 -6.88
C PHE A 156 3.23 4.84 -8.30
N THR A 157 2.83 3.69 -8.87
CA THR A 157 3.19 3.31 -10.24
C THR A 157 2.25 3.88 -11.31
N GLU A 158 0.99 4.13 -10.99
CA GLU A 158 -0.05 4.56 -11.95
C GLU A 158 -0.36 6.05 -11.85
N GLU A 159 -0.51 6.60 -10.64
CA GLU A 159 -0.99 7.96 -10.47
C GLU A 159 0.09 8.98 -10.77
N MET A 160 -0.26 10.01 -11.54
CA MET A 160 0.69 11.03 -12.00
C MET A 160 1.30 11.84 -10.85
N ARG A 161 0.59 11.97 -9.72
CA ARG A 161 1.08 12.70 -8.54
C ARG A 161 2.34 12.08 -7.93
N TYR A 162 2.52 10.77 -8.07
CA TYR A 162 3.70 10.03 -7.61
C TYR A 162 4.76 9.84 -8.71
N LEU A 163 4.71 10.64 -9.78
CA LEU A 163 5.78 10.72 -10.78
C LEU A 163 6.64 11.96 -10.54
N PRO A 164 7.85 11.81 -9.96
CA PRO A 164 8.74 12.94 -9.75
C PRO A 164 9.22 13.55 -11.08
N LEU A 165 9.26 14.87 -11.13
CA LEU A 165 9.51 15.63 -12.35
C LEU A 165 10.93 16.17 -12.45
N THR A 166 11.42 16.31 -13.67
CA THR A 166 12.67 17.03 -13.94
C THR A 166 12.38 18.53 -14.16
N ALA A 167 13.40 19.39 -13.99
CA ALA A 167 13.25 20.82 -14.23
C ALA A 167 12.67 21.20 -15.61
N PRO A 168 13.05 20.55 -16.73
CA PRO A 168 12.38 20.79 -18.02
C PRO A 168 10.89 20.47 -18.02
N GLN A 169 10.47 19.41 -17.31
CA GLN A 169 9.06 19.04 -17.18
C GLN A 169 8.30 20.04 -16.31
N LEU A 170 8.92 20.63 -15.28
CA LEU A 170 8.28 21.69 -14.48
C LEU A 170 7.90 22.92 -15.31
N TYR A 171 8.80 23.39 -16.16
CA TYR A 171 8.51 24.51 -17.06
C TYR A 171 7.44 24.14 -18.09
N ARG A 172 7.51 22.91 -18.62
CA ARG A 172 6.57 22.42 -19.62
C ARG A 172 5.16 22.22 -19.06
N ASP A 173 5.04 21.57 -17.90
CA ASP A 173 3.77 21.12 -17.34
C ASP A 173 3.08 22.21 -16.50
N PHE A 174 3.87 23.11 -15.88
CA PHE A 174 3.36 24.10 -14.91
C PHE A 174 3.89 25.52 -15.14
N GLY A 175 4.68 25.75 -16.19
CA GLY A 175 5.23 27.08 -16.48
C GLY A 175 6.24 27.60 -15.45
N ILE A 176 6.82 26.73 -14.63
CA ILE A 176 7.79 27.11 -13.60
C ILE A 176 9.17 27.33 -14.22
N SER A 177 9.68 28.57 -14.13
CA SER A 177 11.01 28.93 -14.65
C SER A 177 12.13 28.50 -13.71
N LYS A 178 13.38 28.50 -14.22
CA LYS A 178 14.57 28.16 -13.42
C LYS A 178 14.75 29.02 -12.17
N ILE A 179 14.27 30.27 -12.19
CA ILE A 179 14.39 31.23 -11.09
C ILE A 179 13.54 30.79 -9.89
N SER A 180 12.43 30.10 -10.13
CA SER A 180 11.49 29.66 -9.11
C SER A 180 11.79 28.25 -8.56
N LEU A 181 12.78 27.54 -9.12
CA LEU A 181 13.15 26.19 -8.70
C LEU A 181 13.72 26.08 -7.28
N PRO A 182 14.55 27.02 -6.78
CA PRO A 182 15.16 26.90 -5.44
C PRO A 182 14.14 26.82 -4.29
N GLY A 183 12.91 27.32 -4.48
CA GLY A 183 11.85 27.28 -3.48
C GLY A 183 10.99 26.01 -3.51
N LEU A 184 11.26 25.06 -4.41
CA LEU A 184 10.49 23.84 -4.55
C LEU A 184 11.13 22.66 -3.79
N PRO A 185 10.33 21.82 -3.11
CA PRO A 185 10.80 20.54 -2.61
C PRO A 185 11.40 19.69 -3.74
N PHE A 186 12.63 19.22 -3.54
CA PHE A 186 13.33 18.38 -4.48
C PHE A 186 14.03 17.22 -3.78
N MET A 187 14.40 16.21 -4.55
CA MET A 187 15.33 15.18 -4.14
C MET A 187 16.51 15.10 -5.10
N LYS A 188 17.65 14.63 -4.59
CA LYS A 188 18.74 14.11 -5.42
C LYS A 188 18.72 12.60 -5.34
N SER A 189 18.32 11.93 -6.42
CA SER A 189 18.29 10.47 -6.43
C SER A 189 19.69 9.87 -6.29
N LEU A 190 19.79 8.67 -5.73
CA LEU A 190 21.05 7.94 -5.70
C LEU A 190 21.28 7.24 -7.05
N PRO A 191 22.51 7.12 -7.54
CA PRO A 191 22.81 6.18 -8.62
C PRO A 191 22.49 4.75 -8.18
N GLY A 192 21.83 3.99 -9.06
CA GLY A 192 21.30 2.69 -8.70
C GLY A 192 20.40 2.11 -9.77
N ARG A 193 20.19 0.79 -9.70
CA ARG A 193 19.11 0.15 -10.44
C ARG A 193 17.81 0.59 -9.79
N TYR A 194 16.78 0.87 -10.57
CA TYR A 194 15.46 1.22 -10.07
C TYR A 194 14.41 0.57 -10.96
N SER A 195 13.18 0.51 -10.44
CA SER A 195 12.03 -0.13 -11.05
C SER A 195 12.15 -1.66 -11.10
N PRO A 196 11.03 -2.37 -11.33
CA PRO A 196 11.02 -3.82 -11.46
C PRO A 196 11.96 -4.31 -12.58
N ASN A 197 12.23 -3.49 -13.59
CA ASN A 197 13.09 -3.87 -14.70
C ASN A 197 14.59 -3.73 -14.36
N GLY A 198 14.95 -3.31 -13.14
CA GLY A 198 16.34 -3.08 -12.74
C GLY A 198 17.03 -2.05 -13.61
N THR A 199 16.26 -1.05 -14.07
CA THR A 199 16.69 0.00 -14.98
C THR A 199 17.88 0.73 -14.36
N MET A 200 19.02 0.61 -15.02
CA MET A 200 20.25 1.20 -14.51
C MET A 200 20.20 2.72 -14.67
N CYS A 201 20.20 3.45 -13.54
CA CYS A 201 20.33 4.89 -13.50
C CYS A 201 21.72 5.26 -12.95
N PRO A 202 22.75 5.44 -13.81
CA PRO A 202 24.13 5.63 -13.37
C PRO A 202 24.41 7.03 -12.83
N LYS A 203 23.49 7.98 -13.02
CA LYS A 203 23.64 9.38 -12.61
C LYS A 203 22.55 9.73 -11.60
N SER A 204 22.93 10.54 -10.62
CA SER A 204 21.98 11.22 -9.75
C SER A 204 21.13 12.20 -10.58
N LEU A 205 19.83 12.22 -10.28
CA LEU A 205 18.87 13.13 -10.89
C LEU A 205 18.31 14.08 -9.84
N THR A 206 18.15 15.34 -10.19
CA THR A 206 17.32 16.27 -9.41
C THR A 206 15.89 16.14 -9.85
N LEU A 207 15.04 15.71 -8.92
CA LEU A 207 13.63 15.42 -9.17
C LEU A 207 12.76 16.18 -8.18
N TYR A 208 11.60 16.62 -8.64
CA TYR A 208 10.68 17.48 -7.90
C TYR A 208 9.33 16.79 -7.71
N ASP A 209 8.70 17.03 -6.58
CA ASP A 209 7.36 16.55 -6.30
C ASP A 209 6.32 17.21 -7.22
N ARG A 210 5.41 16.42 -7.80
CA ARG A 210 4.46 16.94 -8.79
C ARG A 210 3.39 17.83 -8.15
N ASP A 211 2.87 17.46 -6.98
CA ASP A 211 1.81 18.24 -6.33
C ASP A 211 2.35 19.57 -5.82
N SER A 212 3.55 19.56 -5.26
CA SER A 212 4.28 20.78 -4.85
C SER A 212 4.54 21.69 -6.06
N ALA A 213 4.95 21.12 -7.19
CA ALA A 213 5.10 21.86 -8.44
C ALA A 213 3.79 22.45 -8.95
N LYS A 214 2.69 21.70 -8.92
CA LYS A 214 1.37 22.21 -9.32
C LYS A 214 0.95 23.41 -8.46
N LYS A 215 1.09 23.30 -7.13
CA LYS A 215 0.79 24.39 -6.19
C LYS A 215 1.63 25.64 -6.47
N ALA A 216 2.93 25.47 -6.69
CA ALA A 216 3.82 26.59 -7.00
C ALA A 216 3.53 27.23 -8.38
N GLY A 217 3.18 26.42 -9.38
CA GLY A 217 2.74 26.92 -10.68
C GLY A 217 1.47 27.77 -10.56
N ILE A 218 0.47 27.28 -9.82
CA ILE A 218 -0.75 28.04 -9.53
C ILE A 218 -0.42 29.37 -8.84
N ALA A 219 0.45 29.36 -7.83
CA ALA A 219 0.86 30.56 -7.12
C ALA A 219 1.59 31.57 -8.03
N ALA A 220 2.47 31.09 -8.92
CA ALA A 220 3.23 31.94 -9.84
C ALA A 220 2.35 32.58 -10.92
N HIS A 221 1.29 31.90 -11.35
CA HIS A 221 0.37 32.37 -12.39
C HIS A 221 -0.94 32.97 -11.82
N GLY A 222 -1.10 32.99 -10.50
CA GLY A 222 -2.26 33.52 -9.77
C GLY A 222 -3.49 32.60 -9.73
N SER A 223 -3.66 31.69 -10.68
CA SER A 223 -4.72 30.66 -10.65
C SER A 223 -4.39 29.45 -11.52
N GLN A 224 -5.10 28.33 -11.29
CA GLN A 224 -4.95 27.12 -12.11
C GLN A 224 -5.31 27.37 -13.58
N ALA A 225 -6.40 28.10 -13.84
CA ALA A 225 -6.82 28.40 -15.21
C ALA A 225 -5.79 29.21 -15.99
N VAL A 226 -5.18 30.23 -15.36
CA VAL A 226 -4.14 31.06 -15.99
C VAL A 226 -2.88 30.24 -16.24
N MET A 227 -2.48 29.38 -15.29
CA MET A 227 -1.35 28.46 -15.48
C MET A 227 -1.59 27.51 -16.66
N GLU A 228 -2.76 26.90 -16.77
CA GLU A 228 -3.12 25.97 -17.85
C GLU A 228 -3.17 26.68 -19.22
N GLN A 229 -3.68 27.92 -19.27
CA GLN A 229 -3.65 28.76 -20.47
C GLN A 229 -2.22 29.10 -20.90
N PHE A 230 -1.35 29.47 -19.95
CA PHE A 230 0.06 29.73 -20.23
C PHE A 230 0.76 28.50 -20.81
N VAL A 231 0.56 27.33 -20.18
CA VAL A 231 1.15 26.06 -20.62
C VAL A 231 0.69 25.70 -22.03
N THR A 232 -0.61 25.83 -22.31
CA THR A 232 -1.20 25.56 -23.62
C THR A 232 -0.66 26.52 -24.68
N GLY A 233 -0.66 27.82 -24.41
CA GLY A 233 -0.13 28.83 -25.34
C GLY A 233 1.36 28.67 -25.63
N ASN A 234 2.16 28.33 -24.62
CA ASN A 234 3.58 28.04 -24.80
C ASN A 234 3.83 26.76 -25.61
N PHE A 235 2.96 25.75 -25.48
CA PHE A 235 3.01 24.55 -26.32
C PHE A 235 2.67 24.88 -27.78
N SER A 236 1.59 25.62 -28.04
CA SER A 236 1.21 26.07 -29.39
C SER A 236 2.36 26.85 -30.07
N ARG A 237 2.92 27.84 -29.37
CA ARG A 237 4.08 28.60 -29.89
C ARG A 237 5.26 27.72 -30.26
N LYS A 238 5.58 26.70 -29.44
CA LYS A 238 6.67 25.76 -29.73
C LYS A 238 6.35 24.82 -30.90
N MET A 239 5.08 24.46 -31.08
CA MET A 239 4.62 23.68 -32.22
C MET A 239 4.77 24.49 -33.52
N ASP A 240 4.37 25.76 -33.53
CA ASP A 240 4.57 26.65 -34.68
C ASP A 240 6.06 26.80 -35.04
N GLU A 241 6.93 26.95 -34.02
CA GLU A 241 8.39 26.95 -34.19
C GLU A 241 8.94 25.62 -34.73
N PHE A 242 8.33 24.50 -34.36
CA PHE A 242 8.68 23.18 -34.88
C PHE A 242 8.28 23.02 -36.34
N GLU A 243 7.04 23.34 -36.70
CA GLU A 243 6.55 23.27 -38.09
C GLU A 243 7.40 24.14 -39.03
N ASN A 244 7.78 25.34 -38.56
CA ASN A 244 8.70 26.22 -39.28
C ASN A 244 10.07 25.57 -39.52
N ARG A 245 10.63 24.87 -38.53
CA ARG A 245 11.91 24.16 -38.66
C ARG A 245 11.79 22.92 -39.53
N GLU A 246 10.68 22.19 -39.45
CA GLU A 246 10.42 21.01 -40.27
C GLU A 246 10.28 21.38 -41.75
N ARG A 247 9.56 22.47 -42.07
CA ARG A 247 9.51 23.03 -43.43
C ARG A 247 10.89 23.40 -43.98
N LYS A 248 11.74 24.00 -43.15
CA LYS A 248 13.13 24.35 -43.54
C LYS A 248 14.02 23.11 -43.70
N TYR A 249 13.81 22.07 -42.91
CA TYR A 249 14.54 20.81 -42.99
C TYR A 249 14.19 20.04 -44.28
N ILE A 250 12.91 19.94 -44.63
CA ILE A 250 12.44 19.26 -45.85
C ILE A 250 12.98 19.95 -47.12
N ASN A 251 13.08 21.27 -47.10
CA ASN A 251 13.46 22.09 -48.26
C ASN A 251 14.92 22.59 -48.22
N GLY A 252 15.73 22.12 -47.27
CA GLY A 252 17.07 22.67 -46.98
C GLY A 252 18.21 21.66 -47.15
N PRO A 253 19.47 22.09 -46.97
CA PRO A 253 20.63 21.21 -46.98
C PRO A 253 20.58 20.20 -45.80
N PRO A 254 21.37 19.12 -45.84
CA PRO A 254 21.39 18.11 -44.78
C PRO A 254 21.64 18.72 -43.39
N ALA A 255 20.66 18.59 -42.50
CA ALA A 255 20.72 19.07 -41.13
C ALA A 255 20.19 17.99 -40.16
N PRO A 256 20.36 18.11 -38.84
CA PRO A 256 19.70 17.21 -37.90
C PRO A 256 18.17 17.37 -37.94
N LYS A 257 17.43 16.26 -38.03
CA LYS A 257 15.96 16.27 -38.01
C LYS A 257 15.43 17.01 -36.77
N PRO A 258 14.56 18.03 -36.91
CA PRO A 258 14.00 18.74 -35.77
C PRO A 258 13.16 17.79 -34.90
N ARG A 259 13.24 17.96 -33.57
CA ARG A 259 12.45 17.17 -32.61
C ARG A 259 11.11 17.85 -32.36
N ARG A 260 10.02 17.09 -32.52
CA ARG A 260 8.66 17.55 -32.21
C ARG A 260 8.54 17.81 -30.70
N PRO A 261 8.02 18.97 -30.27
CA PRO A 261 7.60 19.20 -28.89
C PRO A 261 6.51 18.19 -28.48
N ILE A 262 6.58 17.70 -27.25
CA ILE A 262 5.59 16.76 -26.69
C ILE A 262 4.89 17.48 -25.54
N SER A 263 3.57 17.43 -25.49
CA SER A 263 2.79 17.97 -24.37
C SER A 263 2.86 17.05 -23.15
N ALA A 264 2.45 17.52 -21.97
CA ALA A 264 2.39 16.68 -20.77
C ALA A 264 1.43 15.48 -20.94
N LEU A 265 0.36 15.64 -21.72
CA LEU A 265 -0.65 14.61 -21.98
C LEU A 265 -0.17 13.54 -22.99
N GLU A 266 0.79 13.90 -23.85
CA GLU A 266 1.35 12.99 -24.87
C GLU A 266 2.59 12.22 -24.37
N GLU A 267 3.16 12.57 -23.21
CA GLU A 267 4.36 11.92 -22.70
C GLU A 267 4.05 10.53 -22.15
N HIS A 268 4.58 9.48 -22.80
CA HIS A 268 4.51 8.13 -22.27
C HIS A 268 5.38 8.02 -21.02
N ASP A 269 4.74 7.77 -19.87
CA ASP A 269 5.44 7.75 -18.58
C ASP A 269 6.13 6.41 -18.28
N GLY A 270 5.76 5.31 -18.95
CA GLY A 270 6.25 3.96 -18.67
C GLY A 270 5.74 3.33 -17.37
N ARG A 271 4.92 4.02 -16.56
CA ARG A 271 4.30 3.54 -15.31
C ARG A 271 5.27 2.77 -14.41
N SER A 272 4.96 1.52 -14.07
CA SER A 272 5.79 0.64 -13.25
C SER A 272 7.20 0.41 -13.81
N SER A 273 7.46 0.60 -15.11
CA SER A 273 8.82 0.51 -15.66
C SER A 273 9.67 1.76 -15.45
N ASN A 274 9.05 2.89 -15.07
CA ASN A 274 9.73 4.17 -14.92
C ASN A 274 10.57 4.21 -13.64
N PRO A 275 11.90 4.28 -13.74
CA PRO A 275 12.77 4.28 -12.55
C PRO A 275 12.53 5.46 -11.62
N ARG A 276 12.09 6.61 -12.12
CA ARG A 276 11.87 7.82 -11.29
C ARG A 276 10.79 7.62 -10.24
N ARG A 277 9.79 6.77 -10.52
CA ARG A 277 8.71 6.45 -9.57
C ARG A 277 9.20 5.66 -8.36
N PHE A 278 10.37 5.00 -8.45
CA PHE A 278 10.95 4.16 -7.39
C PHE A 278 12.06 4.87 -6.61
N MET A 279 12.64 5.95 -7.15
CA MET A 279 13.78 6.67 -6.56
C MET A 279 13.50 7.35 -5.21
N SER A 280 12.24 7.49 -4.82
CA SER A 280 11.80 8.05 -3.53
C SER A 280 10.92 7.10 -2.72
N ILE A 281 10.91 5.81 -3.07
CA ILE A 281 10.04 4.81 -2.45
C ILE A 281 10.86 3.91 -1.53
N VAL A 282 10.34 3.65 -0.32
CA VAL A 282 10.87 2.64 0.63
C VAL A 282 9.74 1.74 1.13
N ASN A 283 10.04 0.50 1.53
CA ASN A 283 9.05 -0.39 2.13
C ASN A 283 8.69 0.05 3.57
N ALA A 284 7.43 -0.19 3.97
CA ALA A 284 7.02 -0.13 5.37
C ALA A 284 7.17 -1.49 6.08
N PRO A 285 7.46 -1.53 7.40
CA PRO A 285 7.64 -2.77 8.15
C PRO A 285 6.32 -3.55 8.40
N VAL A 286 6.39 -4.91 8.40
CA VAL A 286 5.35 -5.99 8.58
C VAL A 286 3.94 -5.76 8.00
N GLN A 287 3.41 -6.74 7.26
CA GLN A 287 2.09 -6.67 6.62
C GLN A 287 0.97 -7.23 7.51
N LEU A 288 0.21 -6.34 8.15
CA LEU A 288 -1.07 -6.65 8.80
C LEU A 288 -2.16 -6.84 7.73
N LEU A 289 -2.78 -8.03 7.70
CA LEU A 289 -3.87 -8.34 6.77
C LEU A 289 -5.25 -7.99 7.35
N GLN A 290 -5.52 -8.40 8.60
CA GLN A 290 -6.77 -8.10 9.32
C GLN A 290 -6.51 -7.96 10.83
N ALA A 291 -7.33 -7.16 11.50
CA ALA A 291 -7.33 -6.97 12.94
C ALA A 291 -8.76 -6.93 13.50
N SER A 292 -8.94 -7.44 14.71
CA SER A 292 -10.11 -7.28 15.57
C SER A 292 -9.57 -6.89 16.94
N VAL A 293 -9.62 -5.60 17.26
CA VAL A 293 -9.09 -5.04 18.52
C VAL A 293 -10.25 -4.82 19.47
N ASP A 294 -10.06 -5.22 20.72
CA ASP A 294 -11.03 -5.08 21.79
C ASP A 294 -10.30 -4.70 23.08
N GLN A 295 -10.86 -3.73 23.80
CA GLN A 295 -10.24 -3.17 25.01
C GLN A 295 -10.43 -4.07 26.24
N ASP A 296 -11.55 -4.78 26.27
CA ASP A 296 -12.02 -5.56 27.42
C ASP A 296 -11.78 -7.07 27.24
N SER A 297 -11.32 -7.48 26.05
CA SER A 297 -11.06 -8.87 25.70
C SER A 297 -9.84 -9.04 24.79
N ASP A 298 -9.56 -10.27 24.38
CA ASP A 298 -8.39 -10.57 23.56
C ASP A 298 -8.52 -9.98 22.16
N SER A 299 -7.43 -9.40 21.66
CA SER A 299 -7.35 -8.80 20.33
C SER A 299 -6.74 -9.80 19.34
N HIS A 300 -7.32 -9.90 18.14
CA HIS A 300 -6.96 -10.91 17.15
C HIS A 300 -6.43 -10.28 15.85
N PHE A 301 -5.36 -10.87 15.31
CA PHE A 301 -4.65 -10.35 14.13
C PHE A 301 -4.33 -11.47 13.15
N ARG A 302 -4.40 -11.14 11.86
CA ARG A 302 -3.93 -11.98 10.75
C ARG A 302 -2.81 -11.23 10.03
N LEU A 303 -1.60 -11.79 10.04
CA LEU A 303 -0.38 -11.18 9.48
C LEU A 303 0.15 -11.98 8.30
N LEU A 304 0.77 -11.31 7.34
CA LEU A 304 1.53 -11.94 6.25
C LEU A 304 3.04 -11.78 6.50
N LEU A 305 3.69 -12.87 6.88
CA LEU A 305 5.14 -12.93 7.05
C LEU A 305 5.82 -13.39 5.76
N ASN A 306 6.89 -12.70 5.38
CA ASN A 306 7.72 -13.02 4.21
C ASN A 306 6.93 -13.16 2.89
N LYS A 307 5.76 -12.52 2.78
CA LYS A 307 4.83 -12.60 1.63
C LYS A 307 4.34 -14.02 1.31
N LYS A 308 4.50 -14.96 2.22
CA LYS A 308 4.24 -16.39 1.97
C LYS A 308 3.45 -17.05 3.08
N HIS A 309 3.70 -16.66 4.33
CA HIS A 309 3.17 -17.36 5.48
C HIS A 309 2.16 -16.51 6.20
N ILE A 310 0.93 -17.01 6.31
CA ILE A 310 -0.11 -16.33 7.07
C ILE A 310 -0.07 -16.82 8.52
N LYS A 311 0.00 -15.86 9.45
CA LYS A 311 0.06 -16.11 10.88
C LYS A 311 -1.13 -15.46 11.57
N TYR A 312 -1.72 -16.20 12.49
CA TYR A 312 -2.72 -15.72 13.42
C TYR A 312 -2.05 -15.39 14.74
N ILE A 313 -2.36 -14.23 15.28
CA ILE A 313 -1.87 -13.79 16.58
C ILE A 313 -3.05 -13.35 17.40
N THR A 314 -3.12 -13.86 18.62
CA THR A 314 -4.01 -13.35 19.65
C THR A 314 -3.17 -12.64 20.70
N ILE A 315 -3.58 -11.44 21.07
CA ILE A 315 -2.94 -10.62 22.10
C ILE A 315 -3.91 -10.53 23.27
N ALA A 316 -3.46 -10.95 24.44
CA ALA A 316 -4.27 -10.91 25.64
C ALA A 316 -4.70 -9.46 25.98
N ALA A 317 -5.89 -9.31 26.57
CA ALA A 317 -6.35 -8.01 27.06
C ALA A 317 -5.31 -7.35 27.99
N GLY A 318 -5.14 -6.02 27.87
CA GLY A 318 -4.21 -5.23 28.70
C GLY A 318 -2.72 -5.43 28.44
N VAL A 319 -2.33 -6.14 27.38
CA VAL A 319 -0.92 -6.25 26.95
C VAL A 319 -0.44 -4.95 26.30
N TYR A 320 -1.26 -4.37 25.41
CA TYR A 320 -1.01 -3.11 24.71
C TYR A 320 -2.26 -2.23 24.76
N GLU A 321 -2.09 -0.93 24.54
CA GLU A 321 -3.21 0.00 24.33
C GLU A 321 -3.80 -0.17 22.92
N ASP A 322 -5.09 0.12 22.76
CA ASP A 322 -5.81 -0.03 21.48
C ASP A 322 -5.17 0.78 20.35
N ASP A 323 -4.70 1.98 20.65
CA ASP A 323 -4.03 2.87 19.70
C ASP A 323 -2.73 2.26 19.13
N ASP A 324 -2.02 1.46 19.94
CA ASP A 324 -0.80 0.78 19.52
C ASP A 324 -1.10 -0.47 18.67
N MET A 325 -2.26 -1.10 18.92
CA MET A 325 -2.71 -2.31 18.23
C MET A 325 -3.44 -2.03 16.91
N CYS A 326 -4.20 -0.94 16.83
CA CYS A 326 -4.94 -0.54 15.63
C CYS A 326 -4.03 -0.05 14.50
N PHE A 327 -2.74 0.07 14.76
CA PHE A 327 -1.78 0.66 13.84
C PHE A 327 -0.62 -0.30 13.50
N ALA A 328 -0.64 -0.82 12.27
CA ALA A 328 0.17 -1.95 11.82
C ALA A 328 1.70 -1.82 12.05
N PRO A 329 2.35 -0.69 11.72
CA PRO A 329 3.75 -0.51 12.09
C PRO A 329 4.03 -0.40 13.59
N SER A 330 3.16 0.20 14.43
CA SER A 330 3.34 0.13 15.90
C SER A 330 3.26 -1.32 16.35
N LEU A 331 2.20 -2.02 15.95
CA LEU A 331 2.00 -3.44 16.23
C LEU A 331 3.25 -4.24 15.85
N SER A 332 3.77 -4.08 14.63
CA SER A 332 4.96 -4.78 14.16
C SER A 332 6.21 -4.58 15.02
N SER A 333 6.26 -3.47 15.74
CA SER A 333 7.42 -2.98 16.44
C SER A 333 7.37 -3.21 17.95
N ILE A 334 6.16 -3.43 18.48
CA ILE A 334 5.90 -3.82 19.87
C ILE A 334 5.75 -5.33 20.00
N LEU A 335 5.38 -6.04 18.92
CA LEU A 335 5.31 -7.50 18.92
C LEU A 335 6.66 -8.11 19.37
N PRO A 336 6.62 -9.10 20.29
CA PRO A 336 7.81 -9.83 20.69
C PRO A 336 8.43 -10.54 19.48
N PRO A 337 9.73 -10.90 19.55
CA PRO A 337 10.37 -11.68 18.50
C PRO A 337 9.57 -12.93 18.16
N PHE A 338 9.33 -13.14 16.86
CA PHE A 338 8.57 -14.29 16.40
C PHE A 338 9.27 -15.61 16.72
N PRO A 339 8.53 -16.64 17.17
CA PRO A 339 9.09 -17.97 17.42
C PRO A 339 9.67 -18.58 16.14
N THR A 340 10.78 -19.31 16.29
CA THR A 340 11.34 -20.12 15.21
C THR A 340 10.55 -21.42 15.03
N GLY A 341 10.51 -21.95 13.81
CA GLY A 341 9.83 -23.22 13.51
C GLY A 341 8.53 -23.04 12.74
N ASP A 342 7.80 -24.15 12.54
CA ASP A 342 6.52 -24.15 11.82
C ASP A 342 5.36 -23.96 12.80
N TRP A 343 4.84 -22.73 12.85
CA TRP A 343 3.65 -22.35 13.63
C TRP A 343 2.75 -21.49 12.76
N ASN A 344 1.45 -21.47 13.01
CA ASN A 344 0.52 -20.56 12.33
C ASN A 344 -0.40 -19.82 13.30
N ASP A 345 -0.34 -20.15 14.59
CA ASP A 345 -1.11 -19.55 15.66
C ASP A 345 -0.20 -19.22 16.83
N GLY A 346 -0.33 -18.01 17.38
CA GLY A 346 0.50 -17.52 18.46
C GLY A 346 -0.32 -16.71 19.46
N TYR A 347 -0.08 -16.93 20.75
CA TYR A 347 -0.71 -16.18 21.82
C TYR A 347 0.32 -15.33 22.55
N ILE A 348 0.08 -14.03 22.60
CA ILE A 348 0.95 -13.05 23.24
C ILE A 348 0.31 -12.62 24.54
N ALA A 349 1.10 -12.68 25.61
CA ALA A 349 0.69 -12.23 26.93
C ALA A 349 1.76 -11.35 27.56
N LYS A 350 1.38 -10.65 28.61
CA LYS A 350 2.30 -9.89 29.46
C LYS A 350 2.91 -10.85 30.48
N ASN A 351 4.22 -10.82 30.62
CA ASN A 351 4.92 -11.53 31.69
C ASN A 351 4.72 -10.75 33.01
N GLU A 352 4.20 -11.41 34.06
CA GLU A 352 3.86 -10.76 35.33
C GLU A 352 5.09 -10.24 36.10
N GLU A 353 6.24 -10.88 35.93
CA GLU A 353 7.48 -10.52 36.64
C GLU A 353 8.27 -9.40 35.94
N SER A 354 8.33 -9.43 34.61
CA SER A 354 9.11 -8.47 33.81
C SER A 354 8.29 -7.34 33.19
N GLY A 355 6.95 -7.48 33.17
CA GLY A 355 6.03 -6.57 32.50
C GLY A 355 6.15 -6.55 30.97
N GLN A 356 7.05 -7.35 30.37
CA GLN A 356 7.30 -7.39 28.94
C GLN A 356 6.33 -8.35 28.22
N PRO A 357 5.90 -8.02 27.00
CA PRO A 357 5.12 -8.93 26.17
C PRO A 357 5.99 -10.09 25.67
N TYR A 358 5.43 -11.28 25.60
CA TYR A 358 6.10 -12.47 25.06
C TYR A 358 5.09 -13.43 24.43
N PHE A 359 5.55 -14.28 23.52
CA PHE A 359 4.76 -15.41 23.04
C PHE A 359 4.62 -16.43 24.17
N ARG A 360 3.45 -16.46 24.81
CA ARG A 360 3.09 -17.47 25.82
C ARG A 360 2.96 -18.86 25.18
N SER A 361 2.41 -18.90 23.97
CA SER A 361 2.34 -20.11 23.15
C SER A 361 2.48 -19.77 21.68
N ALA A 362 3.02 -20.70 20.91
CA ALA A 362 2.97 -20.68 19.46
C ALA A 362 2.99 -22.12 18.95
N GLY A 363 2.13 -22.42 17.99
CA GLY A 363 1.96 -23.78 17.50
C GLY A 363 1.24 -23.86 16.17
N ARG A 364 1.04 -25.09 15.72
CA ARG A 364 0.18 -25.40 14.58
C ARG A 364 -1.24 -25.62 15.06
N THR A 365 -2.13 -24.71 14.68
CA THR A 365 -3.56 -24.85 14.86
C THR A 365 -4.21 -25.26 13.54
N ALA A 366 -5.02 -26.32 13.60
CA ALA A 366 -5.86 -26.74 12.50
C ALA A 366 -7.14 -25.88 12.48
N PHE A 367 -7.03 -24.65 11.98
CA PHE A 367 -8.17 -23.74 11.92
C PHE A 367 -9.35 -24.34 11.14
N PRO A 368 -10.60 -24.03 11.54
CA PRO A 368 -11.78 -24.48 10.82
C PRO A 368 -11.73 -23.99 9.37
N ARG A 369 -12.33 -24.78 8.49
CA ARG A 369 -12.40 -24.52 7.05
C ARG A 369 -13.85 -24.58 6.59
N VAL A 370 -14.16 -23.90 5.51
CA VAL A 370 -15.39 -24.14 4.75
C VAL A 370 -15.36 -25.61 4.31
N ARG A 371 -16.40 -26.36 4.67
CA ARG A 371 -16.54 -27.80 4.39
C ARG A 371 -17.32 -28.06 3.12
N SER A 372 -18.26 -27.17 2.82
CA SER A 372 -19.13 -27.19 1.64
C SER A 372 -18.38 -26.76 0.38
N VAL A 373 -17.19 -27.30 0.14
CA VAL A 373 -16.40 -27.07 -1.07
C VAL A 373 -16.92 -27.99 -2.17
N TRP A 374 -17.62 -27.42 -3.15
CA TRP A 374 -18.27 -28.20 -4.22
C TRP A 374 -17.82 -27.79 -5.63
N HIS A 375 -17.33 -26.56 -5.80
CA HIS A 375 -16.82 -26.08 -7.08
C HIS A 375 -15.40 -26.59 -7.34
N SER A 376 -15.07 -26.93 -8.60
CA SER A 376 -13.76 -27.48 -8.97
C SER A 376 -12.63 -26.45 -8.91
N ASN A 377 -12.92 -25.19 -9.26
CA ASN A 377 -11.96 -24.10 -9.18
C ASN A 377 -11.67 -23.70 -7.73
N THR A 378 -10.40 -23.46 -7.44
CA THR A 378 -9.92 -22.91 -6.18
C THR A 378 -8.88 -21.84 -6.47
N PHE A 379 -9.04 -20.67 -5.85
CA PHE A 379 -8.12 -19.54 -5.92
C PHE A 379 -7.29 -19.49 -4.65
N ASP A 380 -5.97 -19.40 -4.76
CA ASP A 380 -5.14 -19.08 -3.61
C ASP A 380 -5.40 -17.62 -3.20
N TYR A 381 -5.61 -17.39 -1.90
CA TYR A 381 -5.79 -16.07 -1.32
C TYR A 381 -4.65 -15.11 -1.70
N LEU A 382 -3.42 -15.60 -1.80
CA LEU A 382 -2.26 -14.78 -2.17
C LEU A 382 -2.20 -14.46 -3.67
N ASP A 383 -2.94 -15.20 -4.51
CA ASP A 383 -3.06 -14.93 -5.95
C ASP A 383 -4.20 -13.95 -6.28
N LEU A 384 -5.08 -13.67 -5.32
CA LEU A 384 -6.15 -12.69 -5.46
C LEU A 384 -5.63 -11.27 -5.23
N THR A 385 -5.73 -10.44 -6.25
CA THR A 385 -5.49 -9.00 -6.12
C THR A 385 -6.76 -8.32 -5.62
N MET A 386 -6.73 -7.92 -4.34
CA MET A 386 -7.79 -7.10 -3.74
C MET A 386 -7.88 -5.74 -4.42
N ARG A 387 -9.09 -5.32 -4.75
CA ARG A 387 -9.44 -4.01 -5.33
C ARG A 387 -10.25 -3.23 -4.31
N THR A 388 -11.54 -3.04 -4.56
CA THR A 388 -12.45 -2.29 -3.71
C THR A 388 -12.97 -3.15 -2.57
N LYS A 389 -12.97 -2.65 -1.33
CA LYS A 389 -13.71 -3.29 -0.23
C LYS A 389 -15.18 -2.90 -0.34
N LEU A 390 -16.05 -3.88 -0.56
CA LEU A 390 -17.50 -3.67 -0.66
C LEU A 390 -18.17 -3.68 0.71
N ARG A 391 -17.75 -4.61 1.59
CA ARG A 391 -18.24 -4.74 2.97
C ARG A 391 -17.18 -5.40 3.85
N THR A 392 -17.44 -5.52 5.14
CA THR A 392 -16.70 -6.42 6.03
C THR A 392 -16.69 -7.81 5.39
N ASN A 393 -15.50 -8.39 5.16
CA ASN A 393 -15.27 -9.71 4.53
C ASN A 393 -15.56 -9.85 3.01
N LEU A 394 -15.94 -8.77 2.33
CA LEU A 394 -16.33 -8.77 0.91
C LEU A 394 -15.52 -7.76 0.09
N TYR A 395 -14.87 -8.23 -0.98
CA TYR A 395 -13.93 -7.45 -1.78
C TYR A 395 -14.15 -7.70 -3.28
N GLU A 396 -14.03 -6.66 -4.09
CA GLU A 396 -13.74 -6.85 -5.51
C GLU A 396 -12.31 -7.39 -5.65
N VAL A 397 -12.13 -8.41 -6.48
CA VAL A 397 -10.85 -9.07 -6.71
C VAL A 397 -10.60 -9.35 -8.18
N ARG A 398 -9.33 -9.55 -8.52
CA ARG A 398 -8.89 -10.08 -9.81
C ARG A 398 -7.86 -11.18 -9.60
N THR A 399 -7.77 -12.09 -10.56
CA THR A 399 -6.68 -13.08 -10.62
C THR A 399 -5.55 -12.58 -11.49
N SER A 400 -4.35 -13.09 -11.21
CA SER A 400 -3.14 -12.93 -12.03
C SER A 400 -3.43 -13.23 -13.49
N GLY A 401 -3.37 -12.19 -14.34
CA GLY A 401 -3.52 -12.33 -15.79
C GLY A 401 -4.95 -12.20 -16.33
N SER A 402 -5.97 -12.01 -15.48
CA SER A 402 -7.33 -11.70 -15.94
C SER A 402 -7.71 -10.24 -15.70
N SER A 403 -8.40 -9.64 -16.68
CA SER A 403 -9.07 -8.34 -16.51
C SER A 403 -10.42 -8.45 -15.78
N ASP A 404 -10.94 -9.67 -15.63
CA ASP A 404 -12.27 -9.91 -15.09
C ASP A 404 -12.30 -9.58 -13.61
N THR A 405 -13.13 -8.59 -13.26
CA THR A 405 -13.44 -8.30 -11.87
C THR A 405 -14.39 -9.38 -11.34
N MET A 406 -14.09 -9.87 -10.15
CA MET A 406 -14.89 -10.83 -9.41
C MET A 406 -15.13 -10.31 -8.00
N VAL A 407 -15.98 -10.97 -7.22
CA VAL A 407 -16.25 -10.60 -5.82
C VAL A 407 -15.80 -11.73 -4.91
N ALA A 408 -14.79 -11.50 -4.08
CA ALA A 408 -14.33 -12.44 -3.05
C ALA A 408 -15.06 -12.20 -1.73
N LYS A 409 -15.60 -13.27 -1.15
CA LYS A 409 -16.09 -13.31 0.23
C LYS A 409 -15.29 -14.36 1.00
N PHE A 410 -14.63 -13.99 2.09
CA PHE A 410 -13.78 -14.92 2.84
C PHE A 410 -13.70 -14.58 4.33
N ALA A 411 -13.46 -15.61 5.14
CA ALA A 411 -13.30 -15.50 6.58
C ALA A 411 -11.97 -14.83 6.90
N ARG A 412 -12.05 -13.74 7.67
CA ARG A 412 -10.90 -13.04 8.23
C ARG A 412 -10.33 -13.82 9.42
N PHE A 413 -11.25 -14.39 10.20
CA PHE A 413 -10.98 -15.16 11.40
C PHE A 413 -11.81 -16.45 11.42
N ASP A 414 -11.43 -17.39 12.27
CA ASP A 414 -12.01 -18.73 12.35
C ASP A 414 -13.50 -18.73 12.73
N TRP A 415 -13.95 -17.81 13.56
CA TRP A 415 -15.37 -17.69 13.94
C TRP A 415 -16.30 -17.30 12.78
N GLU A 416 -15.78 -16.75 11.68
CA GLU A 416 -16.59 -16.39 10.49
C GLU A 416 -16.82 -17.58 9.55
N ILE A 417 -16.07 -18.68 9.71
CA ILE A 417 -16.09 -19.83 8.78
C ILE A 417 -17.47 -20.49 8.72
N GLY A 418 -18.19 -20.57 9.85
CA GLY A 418 -19.51 -21.24 9.90
C GLY A 418 -20.55 -20.56 9.00
N TYR A 419 -20.58 -19.23 8.99
CA TYR A 419 -21.49 -18.46 8.14
C TYR A 419 -21.18 -18.67 6.66
N LEU A 420 -19.89 -18.69 6.29
CA LEU A 420 -19.47 -18.94 4.90
C LEU A 420 -19.71 -20.38 4.47
N ASP A 421 -19.66 -21.35 5.39
CA ASP A 421 -19.99 -22.74 5.09
C ASP A 421 -21.46 -22.90 4.68
N ASN A 422 -22.36 -22.25 5.42
CA ASN A 422 -23.78 -22.22 5.10
C ASN A 422 -24.04 -21.53 3.76
N GLU A 423 -23.45 -20.35 3.56
CA GLU A 423 -23.65 -19.58 2.33
C GLU A 423 -23.08 -20.32 1.11
N CYS A 424 -21.91 -20.95 1.25
CA CYS A 424 -21.32 -21.79 0.19
C CYS A 424 -22.22 -22.98 -0.16
N ALA A 425 -22.84 -23.62 0.85
CA ALA A 425 -23.83 -24.68 0.63
C ALA A 425 -25.10 -24.15 -0.08
N ALA A 426 -25.56 -22.95 0.27
CA ALA A 426 -26.70 -22.32 -0.38
C ALA A 426 -26.44 -22.01 -1.85
N TYR A 427 -25.24 -21.49 -2.19
CA TYR A 427 -24.83 -21.28 -3.59
C TYR A 427 -24.84 -22.57 -4.41
N ARG A 428 -24.53 -23.72 -3.79
CA ARG A 428 -24.68 -25.03 -4.44
C ARG A 428 -26.13 -25.35 -4.78
N TRP A 429 -27.08 -24.98 -3.92
CA TRP A 429 -28.50 -25.26 -4.16
C TRP A 429 -29.08 -24.43 -5.30
N ILE A 430 -28.50 -23.25 -5.53
CA ILE A 430 -28.98 -22.29 -6.54
C ILE A 430 -28.10 -22.23 -7.79
N GLU A 431 -27.14 -23.15 -7.94
CA GLU A 431 -26.28 -23.25 -9.12
C GLU A 431 -27.13 -23.29 -10.41
N ASP A 432 -26.76 -22.47 -11.40
CA ASP A 432 -27.42 -22.35 -12.71
C ASP A 432 -28.91 -21.96 -12.70
N THR A 433 -29.46 -21.54 -11.57
CA THR A 433 -30.86 -21.07 -11.49
C THR A 433 -31.05 -19.59 -11.79
N GLY A 434 -29.95 -18.82 -11.76
CA GLY A 434 -29.96 -17.37 -11.98
C GLY A 434 -30.66 -16.58 -10.86
N VAL A 435 -30.84 -17.18 -9.67
CA VAL A 435 -31.38 -16.54 -8.47
C VAL A 435 -30.33 -15.69 -7.75
N GLY A 436 -29.09 -16.18 -7.69
CA GLY A 436 -27.93 -15.48 -7.12
C GLY A 436 -26.84 -15.25 -8.17
N PRO A 437 -25.79 -14.48 -7.84
CA PRO A 437 -24.61 -14.37 -8.68
C PRO A 437 -23.96 -15.73 -8.89
N ARG A 438 -23.38 -15.94 -10.06
CA ARG A 438 -22.65 -17.17 -10.37
C ARG A 438 -21.46 -17.36 -9.42
N PHE A 439 -21.35 -18.56 -8.88
CA PHE A 439 -20.21 -18.99 -8.09
C PHE A 439 -19.05 -19.36 -9.03
N LEU A 440 -17.86 -18.82 -8.77
CA LEU A 440 -16.68 -18.97 -9.66
C LEU A 440 -15.63 -19.93 -9.11
N GLY A 441 -15.59 -20.13 -7.80
CA GLY A 441 -14.65 -21.01 -7.15
C GLY A 441 -14.43 -20.70 -5.68
N ASN A 442 -13.69 -21.56 -5.01
CA ASN A 442 -13.37 -21.43 -3.58
C ASN A 442 -12.13 -20.55 -3.40
N ILE A 443 -11.97 -19.96 -2.22
CA ILE A 443 -10.75 -19.27 -1.80
C ILE A 443 -10.02 -20.15 -0.79
N ALA A 444 -8.75 -20.44 -1.04
CA ALA A 444 -7.91 -21.20 -0.16
C ALA A 444 -6.75 -20.37 0.39
N GLU A 445 -6.42 -20.56 1.66
CA GLU A 445 -5.23 -20.05 2.32
C GLU A 445 -4.40 -21.25 2.78
N GLU A 446 -3.17 -21.40 2.28
CA GLU A 446 -2.30 -22.53 2.65
C GLU A 446 -3.02 -23.91 2.55
N GLY A 447 -3.89 -24.07 1.54
CA GLY A 447 -4.70 -25.29 1.34
C GLY A 447 -5.95 -25.42 2.22
N ARG A 448 -6.24 -24.44 3.09
CA ARG A 448 -7.46 -24.33 3.89
C ARG A 448 -8.49 -23.49 3.14
N ALA A 449 -9.67 -24.04 2.86
CA ALA A 449 -10.77 -23.26 2.28
C ALA A 449 -11.31 -22.24 3.30
N ILE A 450 -11.24 -20.95 2.95
CA ILE A 450 -11.64 -19.83 3.81
C ILE A 450 -12.80 -19.01 3.25
N GLY A 451 -13.24 -19.28 2.02
CA GLY A 451 -14.28 -18.49 1.37
C GLY A 451 -14.50 -18.89 -0.07
N PHE A 452 -15.06 -17.98 -0.86
CA PHE A 452 -15.40 -18.20 -2.26
C PHE A 452 -15.41 -16.90 -3.07
N VAL A 453 -15.40 -17.06 -4.39
CA VAL A 453 -15.45 -15.99 -5.37
C VAL A 453 -16.75 -16.10 -6.16
N LEU A 454 -17.43 -14.97 -6.32
CA LEU A 454 -18.64 -14.80 -7.12
C LEU A 454 -18.36 -13.92 -8.33
N GLU A 455 -19.23 -13.97 -9.33
CA GLU A 455 -19.21 -13.00 -10.42
C GLU A 455 -19.47 -11.58 -9.91
N HIS A 456 -18.82 -10.62 -10.55
CA HIS A 456 -19.13 -9.22 -10.35
C HIS A 456 -20.31 -8.82 -11.23
N LEU A 457 -21.31 -8.16 -10.64
CA LEU A 457 -22.47 -7.62 -11.34
C LEU A 457 -22.25 -6.12 -11.61
N PRO A 458 -21.75 -5.73 -12.80
CA PRO A 458 -21.53 -4.32 -13.11
C PRO A 458 -22.85 -3.55 -13.11
N ASP A 459 -22.79 -2.29 -12.67
CA ASP A 459 -23.93 -1.36 -12.62
C ASP A 459 -25.12 -1.82 -11.75
N ALA A 460 -24.88 -2.78 -10.85
CA ALA A 460 -25.89 -3.24 -9.90
C ALA A 460 -26.18 -2.19 -8.82
N HIS A 461 -27.46 -1.97 -8.52
CA HIS A 461 -27.91 -1.17 -7.38
C HIS A 461 -28.74 -2.00 -6.39
N HIS A 462 -28.74 -1.59 -5.12
CA HIS A 462 -29.64 -2.20 -4.14
C HIS A 462 -31.10 -1.87 -4.45
N ALA A 463 -32.01 -2.82 -4.20
CA ALA A 463 -33.41 -2.68 -4.56
C ALA A 463 -34.07 -1.40 -4.00
N THR A 464 -34.85 -0.75 -4.86
CA THR A 464 -35.73 0.37 -4.54
C THR A 464 -37.19 -0.08 -4.56
N PRO A 465 -38.15 0.73 -4.07
CA PRO A 465 -39.57 0.40 -4.18
C PRO A 465 -40.05 0.11 -5.62
N ALA A 466 -39.42 0.71 -6.64
CA ALA A 466 -39.74 0.46 -8.04
C ALA A 466 -39.39 -0.98 -8.48
N ASP A 467 -38.44 -1.62 -7.80
CA ASP A 467 -37.94 -2.96 -8.14
C ASP A 467 -38.72 -4.10 -7.48
N TYR A 468 -39.81 -3.78 -6.75
CA TYR A 468 -40.57 -4.75 -5.95
C TYR A 468 -41.02 -5.97 -6.76
N ALA A 469 -41.50 -5.76 -7.99
CA ALA A 469 -41.95 -6.86 -8.85
C ALA A 469 -40.81 -7.84 -9.18
N ALA A 470 -39.64 -7.30 -9.53
CA ALA A 470 -38.44 -8.11 -9.82
C ALA A 470 -37.95 -8.85 -8.57
N CYS A 471 -37.92 -8.17 -7.41
CA CYS A 471 -37.52 -8.79 -6.14
C CYS A 471 -38.47 -9.92 -5.74
N LYS A 472 -39.79 -9.71 -5.91
CA LYS A 472 -40.80 -10.74 -5.64
C LYS A 472 -40.63 -11.95 -6.57
N GLU A 473 -40.31 -11.74 -7.84
CA GLU A 473 -40.05 -12.82 -8.78
C GLU A 473 -38.82 -13.65 -8.38
N ALA A 474 -37.70 -12.98 -8.06
CA ALA A 474 -36.47 -13.65 -7.61
C ALA A 474 -36.69 -14.46 -6.32
N LEU A 475 -37.40 -13.88 -5.34
CA LEU A 475 -37.72 -14.57 -4.09
C LEU A 475 -38.69 -15.73 -4.31
N SER A 476 -39.68 -15.57 -5.19
CA SER A 476 -40.61 -16.65 -5.53
C SER A 476 -39.86 -17.82 -6.16
N LYS A 477 -38.89 -17.58 -7.07
CA LYS A 477 -38.05 -18.63 -7.64
C LYS A 477 -37.29 -19.39 -6.55
N LEU A 478 -36.68 -18.67 -5.61
CA LEU A 478 -36.00 -19.28 -4.46
C LEU A 478 -36.95 -20.17 -3.63
N HIS A 479 -38.15 -19.69 -3.32
CA HIS A 479 -39.13 -20.45 -2.55
C HIS A 479 -39.66 -21.70 -3.29
N HIS A 480 -39.84 -21.64 -4.62
CA HIS A 480 -40.23 -22.81 -5.41
C HIS A 480 -39.20 -23.94 -5.37
N MET A 481 -37.95 -23.61 -5.06
CA MET A 481 -36.88 -24.60 -4.85
C MET A 481 -36.89 -25.19 -3.43
N GLY A 482 -37.84 -24.79 -2.59
CA GLY A 482 -37.89 -25.19 -1.17
C GLY A 482 -36.77 -24.57 -0.35
N ILE A 483 -36.39 -23.32 -0.65
CA ILE A 483 -35.32 -22.61 0.05
C ILE A 483 -35.89 -21.32 0.65
N ALA A 484 -35.67 -21.13 1.95
CA ALA A 484 -35.92 -19.85 2.64
C ALA A 484 -34.58 -19.13 2.81
N HIS A 485 -34.51 -17.85 2.45
CA HIS A 485 -33.29 -17.04 2.58
C HIS A 485 -32.94 -16.71 4.03
N GLY A 486 -33.93 -16.54 4.91
CA GLY A 486 -33.74 -16.30 6.35
C GLY A 486 -33.48 -14.85 6.76
N ASP A 487 -32.96 -13.99 5.87
CA ASP A 487 -32.72 -12.56 6.11
C ASP A 487 -33.09 -11.71 4.88
N ILE A 488 -34.39 -11.54 4.62
CA ILE A 488 -34.84 -10.76 3.47
C ILE A 488 -34.95 -9.28 3.85
N ASN A 489 -34.13 -8.44 3.22
CA ASN A 489 -34.18 -6.99 3.29
C ASN A 489 -33.70 -6.37 1.96
N LYS A 490 -33.94 -5.06 1.75
CA LYS A 490 -33.63 -4.40 0.46
C LYS A 490 -32.14 -4.43 0.06
N TYR A 491 -31.23 -4.60 1.03
CA TYR A 491 -29.80 -4.64 0.77
C TYR A 491 -29.34 -6.01 0.24
N ASN A 492 -30.13 -7.06 0.46
CA ASN A 492 -29.85 -8.42 -0.02
C ASN A 492 -30.39 -8.68 -1.44
N PHE A 493 -30.91 -7.64 -2.10
CA PHE A 493 -31.26 -7.66 -3.52
C PHE A 493 -30.35 -6.71 -4.29
N LEU A 494 -29.70 -7.23 -5.34
CA LEU A 494 -28.99 -6.46 -6.35
C LEU A 494 -29.79 -6.49 -7.65
N VAL A 495 -30.06 -5.32 -8.22
CA VAL A 495 -30.85 -5.18 -9.45
C VAL A 495 -29.95 -4.71 -10.58
N VAL A 496 -30.01 -5.40 -11.72
CA VAL A 496 -29.29 -5.06 -12.95
C VAL A 496 -30.26 -5.19 -14.12
N ASN A 497 -30.39 -4.15 -14.94
CA ASN A 497 -31.29 -4.15 -16.12
C ASN A 497 -32.73 -4.62 -15.81
N GLY A 498 -33.26 -4.23 -14.64
CA GLY A 498 -34.60 -4.60 -14.19
C GLY A 498 -34.76 -6.04 -13.65
N LYS A 499 -33.67 -6.83 -13.60
CA LYS A 499 -33.65 -8.17 -13.02
C LYS A 499 -33.03 -8.12 -11.62
N ALA A 500 -33.75 -8.63 -10.63
CA ALA A 500 -33.25 -8.76 -9.26
C ALA A 500 -32.51 -10.09 -9.05
N THR A 501 -31.43 -10.02 -8.27
CA THR A 501 -30.56 -11.13 -7.87
C THR A 501 -30.38 -11.09 -6.36
N LEU A 502 -30.51 -12.23 -5.68
CA LEU A 502 -30.36 -12.36 -4.24
C LEU A 502 -28.90 -12.61 -3.84
N ILE A 503 -28.47 -12.05 -2.73
CA ILE A 503 -27.13 -12.20 -2.14
C ILE A 503 -27.22 -12.39 -0.62
N ASP A 504 -26.11 -12.79 0.01
CA ASP A 504 -26.01 -12.95 1.47
C ASP A 504 -26.86 -14.11 2.01
N PHE A 505 -26.58 -15.33 1.53
CA PHE A 505 -27.33 -16.55 1.89
C PHE A 505 -26.85 -17.23 3.18
N ASP A 506 -26.22 -16.50 4.10
CA ASP A 506 -25.65 -17.05 5.33
C ASP A 506 -26.71 -17.68 6.27
N CYS A 507 -27.93 -17.15 6.24
CA CYS A 507 -29.11 -17.60 6.98
C CYS A 507 -30.01 -18.54 6.17
N ALA A 508 -29.61 -18.91 4.95
CA ALA A 508 -30.46 -19.69 4.06
C ALA A 508 -30.60 -21.14 4.53
N ARG A 509 -31.81 -21.68 4.38
CA ARG A 509 -32.13 -23.07 4.75
C ARG A 509 -33.11 -23.70 3.79
N LYS A 510 -33.00 -25.01 3.60
CA LYS A 510 -34.06 -25.77 2.95
C LYS A 510 -35.29 -25.81 3.84
N THR A 511 -36.47 -25.61 3.25
CA THR A 511 -37.75 -25.63 3.92
C THR A 511 -38.79 -26.38 3.09
N THR A 512 -39.77 -26.95 3.78
CA THR A 512 -40.97 -27.56 3.18
C THR A 512 -42.19 -26.64 3.27
N ASP A 513 -42.06 -25.49 3.92
CA ASP A 513 -43.11 -24.49 4.01
C ASP A 513 -43.34 -23.89 2.62
N LYS A 514 -44.55 -24.07 2.09
CA LYS A 514 -44.95 -23.58 0.76
C LYS A 514 -45.46 -22.15 0.80
#